data_AF-A0A7Y2A5I4-F1
#
_entry.id   AF-A0A7Y2A5I4-F1
#
_cell.length_a   1.000
_cell.length_b   1.000
_cell.length_c   1.000
_cell.angle_alpha   90.00
_cell.angle_beta   90.00
_cell.angle_gamma   90.00
#
_symmetry.space_group_name_H-M   'P 1'
#
loop_
_entity.id
_entity.type
_entity.pdbx_description
1 polymer ?
#
loop_
_entity_poly.entity_id
_entity_poly.type
_entity_poly.pdbx_seq_one_letter_code
_entity_poly.pdbx_strand_id
1 'polypeptide(L)' 'MDILGLDSLFAEMLLGVGLAMVIGNGFAWWKHRREETPDFEGAQFRPGRVIFLGSIGLFIATWAGITLLT' A
#
# COMPACT_ATOMS: atom_id res chain seq x y z
N MET A 1 4.72 0.65 -29.95
CA MET A 1 4.12 -0.70 -30.08
C MET A 1 3.40 -0.94 -28.77
N ASP A 2 2.19 -0.39 -28.64
CA ASP A 2 1.22 -0.66 -27.56
C ASP A 2 0.60 -2.04 -27.80
N ILE A 3 1.39 -3.11 -27.74
CA ILE A 3 0.95 -4.38 -28.34
C ILE A 3 -0.14 -5.07 -27.50
N LEU A 4 -0.31 -4.69 -26.22
CA LEU A 4 -1.32 -5.26 -25.31
C LEU A 4 -1.90 -4.28 -24.27
N GLY A 5 -1.61 -2.97 -24.34
CA GLY A 5 -1.96 -2.04 -23.24
C GLY A 5 -1.28 -2.41 -21.91
N LEU A 6 -0.11 -3.05 -21.97
CA LEU A 6 0.65 -3.52 -20.81
C LEU A 6 1.06 -2.37 -19.89
N ASP A 7 1.38 -1.20 -20.44
CA ASP A 7 1.82 -0.05 -19.65
C ASP A 7 0.70 0.48 -18.75
N SER A 8 -0.53 0.61 -19.28
CA SER A 8 -1.70 0.98 -18.47
C SER A 8 -2.07 -0.12 -17.48
N LEU A 9 -2.00 -1.39 -17.89
CA LEU A 9 -2.25 -2.53 -16.99
C LEU A 9 -1.25 -2.55 -15.82
N PHE A 10 0.04 -2.33 -16.09
CA PHE A 10 1.06 -2.25 -15.04
C PHE A 10 0.81 -1.07 -14.11
N ALA A 11 0.45 0.09 -14.64
CA ALA A 11 0.12 1.25 -13.82
C ALA A 11 -1.13 0.98 -12.95
N GLU A 12 -2.18 0.36 -13.48
CA GLU A 12 -3.37 -0.04 -12.70
C GLU A 12 -3.02 -1.04 -11.59
N MET A 13 -2.20 -2.04 -11.89
CA MET A 13 -1.72 -3.01 -10.90
C MET A 13 -0.90 -2.34 -9.80
N LEU A 14 0.05 -1.47 -10.18
CA LEU A 14 0.87 -0.73 -9.23
C LEU A 14 0.04 0.22 -8.37
N LEU A 15 -0.97 0.87 -8.95
CA LEU A 15 -1.91 1.70 -8.22
C LEU A 15 -2.69 0.86 -7.18
N GLY A 16 -3.22 -0.28 -7.59
CA GLY A 16 -3.93 -1.21 -6.70
C GLY A 16 -3.06 -1.71 -5.55
N VAL A 17 -1.83 -2.14 -5.84
CA VAL A 17 -0.87 -2.59 -4.82
C VAL A 17 -0.48 -1.45 -3.88
N GLY A 18 -0.17 -0.27 -4.42
CA GLY A 18 0.19 0.91 -3.63
C GLY A 18 -0.94 1.31 -2.68
N LEU A 19 -2.18 1.37 -3.17
CA LEU A 19 -3.36 1.63 -2.34
C LEU A 19 -3.58 0.54 -1.28
N ALA A 20 -3.45 -0.73 -1.64
CA ALA A 20 -3.59 -1.83 -0.68
C ALA A 20 -2.54 -1.74 0.45
N MET A 21 -1.30 -1.35 0.12
CA MET A 21 -0.26 -1.11 1.11
C MET A 21 -0.61 0.07 2.01
N VAL A 22 -1.04 1.21 1.46
CA VAL A 22 -1.39 2.39 2.27
C VAL A 22 -2.57 2.08 3.19
N ILE A 23 -3.64 1.50 2.67
CA ILE A 23 -4.85 1.19 3.43
C ILE A 23 -4.56 0.11 4.48
N GLY A 24 -3.88 -0.98 4.11
CA GLY A 24 -3.55 -2.07 5.03
C GLY A 24 -2.65 -1.62 6.18
N ASN A 25 -1.61 -0.82 5.90
CA ASN A 25 -0.73 -0.27 6.93
C ASN A 25 -1.45 0.80 7.78
N GLY A 26 -2.26 1.65 7.16
CA GLY A 26 -3.09 2.62 7.87
C GLY A 26 -4.10 1.97 8.82
N PHE A 27 -4.74 0.89 8.37
CA PHE A 27 -5.66 0.10 9.20
C PHE A 27 -4.93 -0.59 10.36
N ALA A 28 -3.74 -1.16 10.11
CA ALA A 28 -2.92 -1.74 11.17
C ALA A 28 -2.50 -0.69 12.22
N TRP A 29 -2.11 0.51 11.78
CA TRP A 29 -1.81 1.63 12.67
C TRP A 29 -3.01 2.06 13.51
N TRP A 30 -4.19 2.14 12.89
CA TRP A 30 -5.43 2.51 13.56
C TRP A 30 -5.83 1.49 14.64
N LYS A 31 -5.74 0.19 14.35
CA LYS A 31 -5.96 -0.88 15.33
C LYS A 31 -4.97 -0.83 16.48
N HIS A 32 -3.68 -0.65 16.17
CA HIS A 32 -2.66 -0.49 17.20
C HIS A 32 -2.95 0.70 18.12
N ARG A 33 -3.40 1.82 17.56
CA ARG A 33 -3.78 3.02 18.34
C ARG A 33 -5.00 2.78 19.24
N ARG A 34 -5.83 1.77 18.93
CA ARG A 34 -6.97 1.33 19.74
C ARG A 34 -6.63 0.23 20.75
N GLU A 35 -5.34 -0.12 20.88
CA GLU A 35 -4.87 -1.22 21.72
C GLU A 35 -5.46 -2.59 21.30
N GLU A 36 -6.01 -2.67 20.07
CA GLU A 36 -6.52 -3.91 19.48
C GLU A 36 -5.33 -4.70 18.90
N THR A 37 -4.57 -5.38 19.77
CA THR A 37 -3.53 -6.32 19.35
C THR A 37 -4.16 -7.67 18.98
N PRO A 38 -3.76 -8.29 17.86
CA PRO A 38 -4.23 -9.62 17.51
C PRO A 38 -3.85 -10.64 18.58
N ASP A 39 -4.80 -11.51 18.94
CA ASP A 39 -4.61 -12.56 19.95
C ASP A 39 -4.00 -13.83 19.31
N PHE A 40 -2.75 -13.74 18.85
CA PHE A 40 -1.98 -14.90 18.41
C PHE A 40 -0.52 -14.77 18.83
N GLU A 41 0.13 -15.92 19.08
CA GLU A 41 1.53 -15.95 19.50
C GLU A 41 2.43 -15.22 18.50
N GLY A 42 3.19 -14.24 19.00
CA GLY A 42 4.12 -13.44 18.19
C GLY A 42 3.52 -12.24 17.48
N ALA A 43 2.25 -11.87 17.76
CA ALA A 43 1.63 -10.65 17.26
C ALA A 43 2.27 -9.39 17.88
N GLN A 44 3.38 -8.92 17.30
CA GLN A 44 4.01 -7.66 17.65
C GLN A 44 3.76 -6.61 16.58
N PHE A 45 3.22 -5.47 17.01
CA PHE A 45 3.12 -4.31 16.13
C PHE A 45 4.51 -3.71 15.89
N ARG A 46 4.84 -3.48 14.62
CA ARG A 46 6.14 -2.93 14.20
C ARG A 46 5.93 -1.56 13.56
N PRO A 47 5.97 -0.45 14.32
CA PRO A 47 5.64 0.88 13.82
C PRO A 47 6.54 1.31 12.64
N GLY A 48 7.84 0.99 12.70
CA GLY A 48 8.78 1.30 11.63
C GLY A 48 8.42 0.62 10.29
N ARG A 49 7.97 -0.63 10.34
CA ARG A 49 7.51 -1.36 9.14
C ARG A 49 6.27 -0.70 8.54
N VAL A 50 5.32 -0.31 9.38
CA VAL A 50 4.06 0.29 8.95
C VAL A 50 4.29 1.63 8.26
N ILE A 51 5.16 2.47 8.82
CA ILE A 51 5.53 3.76 8.21
C ILE A 51 6.29 3.53 6.90
N PHE A 52 7.29 2.65 6.89
CA PHE A 52 8.09 2.38 5.70
C PHE A 52 7.25 1.85 4.52
N LEU A 53 6.44 0.81 4.77
CA LEU A 53 5.56 0.24 3.74
C LEU A 53 4.45 1.20 3.34
N GLY A 54 3.91 1.97 4.28
CA GLY A 54 2.95 3.04 3.97
C GLY A 54 3.52 4.10 3.04
N SER A 55 4.75 4.57 3.30
CA SER A 55 5.43 5.56 2.46
C SER A 55 5.75 5.02 1.06
N ILE A 56 6.21 3.77 0.94
CA ILE A 56 6.43 3.12 -0.36
C ILE A 56 5.12 2.98 -1.12
N GLY A 57 4.07 2.49 -0.46
CA GLY A 57 2.76 2.34 -1.05
C GLY A 57 2.20 3.67 -1.57
N LEU A 58 2.37 4.74 -0.79
CA LEU A 58 1.94 6.08 -1.17
C LEU A 58 2.72 6.58 -2.40
N PHE A 59 4.05 6.44 -2.40
CA PHE A 59 4.88 6.84 -3.52
C PHE A 59 4.49 6.13 -4.83
N ILE A 60 4.33 4.80 -4.77
CA ILE A 60 3.95 3.99 -5.94
C ILE A 60 2.53 4.34 -6.41
N ALA A 61 1.57 4.47 -5.49
CA ALA A 61 0.20 4.83 -5.83
C ALA A 61 0.12 6.22 -6.48
N THR A 62 0.86 7.19 -5.96
CA THR A 62 0.92 8.54 -6.55
C THR A 62 1.52 8.51 -7.95
N TRP A 63 2.66 7.83 -8.12
CA TRP A 63 3.31 7.70 -9.44
C TRP A 63 2.40 7.02 -10.47
N ALA A 64 1.82 5.88 -10.11
CA ALA A 64 0.92 5.12 -10.97
C ALA A 64 -0.35 5.93 -11.30
N GLY A 65 -0.91 6.65 -10.32
CA GLY A 65 -2.05 7.53 -10.52
C GLY A 65 -1.75 8.66 -11.50
N ILE A 66 -0.59 9.33 -11.38
CA ILE A 66 -0.17 10.37 -12.34
C ILE A 66 0.00 9.77 -13.74
N THR A 67 0.61 8.60 -13.85
CA THR A 67 0.84 7.89 -15.12
C THR A 67 -0.47 7.51 -15.82
N LEU A 68 -1.51 7.15 -15.07
CA LEU A 68 -2.82 6.83 -15.66
C LEU A 68 -3.63 8.07 -16.05
N LEU A 69 -3.34 9.23 -15.44
CA LEU A 69 -4.05 10.48 -15.67
C LEU A 69 -3.40 11.36 -16.75
N THR A 70 -2.18 11.05 -17.18
CA THR A 70 -1.39 11.81 -18.15
C THR A 70 -1.19 11.00 -19.43
#